data_AF-A0A0V8HYS5-F1
#
_entry.id   AF-A0A0V8HYS5-F1
#
_cell.length_a   1.000
_cell.length_b   1.000
_cell.length_c   1.000
_cell.angle_alpha   90.00
_cell.angle_beta   90.00
_cell.angle_gamma   90.00
#
_symmetry.space_group_name_H-M   'P 1'
#
loop_
_entity.id
_entity.type
_entity.pdbx_description
1 polymer ?
#
loop_
_entity_poly.entity_id
_entity_poly.type
_entity_poly.pdbx_seq_one_letter_code
_entity_poly.pdbx_strand_id
1 'polypeptide(L)'
;MSFSKKTIQLYLGLVLICAGGLGSVVMLLQPWRSCPGIDDSSAGCPATSRDSTLLGFALAVFVAGIVLLTVSSRPVKVSSDEIGPFGKLD
;
A
#
# COMPACT_ATOMS: atom_id res chain seq x y z
N MET A 1 19.93 -21.55 5.31
CA MET A 1 18.58 -21.50 4.70
C MET A 1 18.67 -20.71 3.40
N SER A 2 18.51 -21.36 2.25
CA SER A 2 18.45 -20.66 0.96
C SER A 2 17.02 -20.18 0.75
N PHE A 3 16.79 -18.88 0.87
CA PHE A 3 15.48 -18.31 0.55
C PHE A 3 15.28 -18.31 -0.96
N SER A 4 14.15 -18.86 -1.42
CA SER A 4 13.78 -18.80 -2.83
C SER A 4 13.61 -17.34 -3.27
N LYS A 5 14.10 -16.99 -4.46
CA LYS A 5 13.99 -15.63 -5.03
C LYS A 5 12.55 -15.09 -5.00
N LYS A 6 11.56 -15.99 -5.15
CA LYS A 6 10.13 -15.66 -5.06
C LYS A 6 9.72 -15.25 -3.64
N THR A 7 10.18 -15.98 -2.62
CA THR A 7 9.92 -15.66 -1.22
C THR A 7 10.49 -14.28 -0.88
N ILE A 8 11.72 -14.00 -1.34
CA ILE A 8 12.36 -12.69 -1.14
C ILE A 8 11.54 -11.56 -1.80
N GLN A 9 11.07 -11.76 -3.04
CA GLN A 9 10.22 -10.77 -3.71
C GLN A 9 8.89 -10.53 -2.99
N LEU A 10 8.22 -11.58 -2.51
CA LEU A 10 6.97 -11.44 -1.76
C LEU A 10 7.16 -10.64 -0.48
N TYR A 11 8.18 -10.98 0.32
CA TYR A 11 8.49 -10.25 1.56
C TYR A 11 8.88 -8.80 1.26
N LEU A 12 9.70 -8.56 0.23
CA LEU A 12 10.11 -7.22 -0.15
C LEU A 12 8.88 -6.38 -0.56
N GLY A 13 8.03 -6.91 -1.44
CA GLY A 13 6.79 -6.22 -1.86
C GLY A 13 5.86 -5.91 -0.68
N LEU A 14 5.68 -6.86 0.23
CA LEU A 14 4.88 -6.67 1.45
C LEU A 14 5.46 -5.55 2.34
N VAL A 15 6.78 -5.55 2.54
CA VAL A 15 7.45 -4.52 3.35
C VAL A 15 7.32 -3.14 2.69
N LEU A 16 7.46 -3.04 1.36
CA LEU A 16 7.26 -1.77 0.65
C LEU A 16 5.83 -1.24 0.79
N ILE A 17 4.81 -2.11 0.69
CA ILE A 17 3.41 -1.72 0.89
C ILE A 17 3.18 -1.26 2.31
N CYS A 18 3.66 -2.00 3.32
CA CYS A 18 3.52 -1.61 4.71
C CYS A 18 4.22 -0.27 4.98
N ALA A 19 5.45 -0.10 4.51
CA ALA A 19 6.22 1.13 4.71
C ALA A 19 5.60 2.34 4.00
N GLY A 20 5.18 2.19 2.75
CA GLY A 20 4.52 3.25 1.98
C GLY A 20 3.14 3.60 2.52
N GLY A 21 2.35 2.60 2.93
CA GLY A 21 1.01 2.76 3.49
C GLY A 21 1.04 3.43 4.87
N LEU A 22 1.81 2.88 5.82
CA LEU A 22 2.00 3.52 7.13
C LEU A 22 2.62 4.90 6.98
N GLY A 23 3.65 5.05 6.14
CA GLY A 23 4.30 6.33 5.90
C GLY A 23 3.34 7.39 5.39
N SER A 24 2.43 7.04 4.49
CA SER A 24 1.41 7.95 3.96
C SER A 24 0.40 8.35 5.04
N VAL A 25 -0.11 7.39 5.82
CA VAL A 25 -1.04 7.66 6.94
C VAL A 25 -0.39 8.58 7.96
N VAL A 26 0.85 8.27 8.35
CA VAL A 26 1.62 9.05 9.32
C VAL A 26 1.89 10.47 8.80
N MET A 27 2.17 10.64 7.51
CA MET A 27 2.28 11.96 6.85
C MET A 27 0.96 12.71 6.72
N LEU A 28 -0.19 12.02 6.66
CA LEU A 28 -1.50 12.66 6.65
C LEU A 28 -1.92 13.10 8.06
N LEU A 29 -1.63 12.29 9.08
CA LEU A 29 -1.96 12.63 10.47
C LEU A 29 -0.99 13.65 11.07
N GLN A 30 0.22 13.78 10.50
CA GLN A 30 1.28 14.68 10.96
C GLN A 30 1.39 14.79 12.49
N PRO A 31 1.42 13.67 13.26
CA PRO A 31 1.28 13.71 14.72
C PRO A 31 2.35 14.52 15.47
N TRP A 32 3.49 14.83 14.80
CA TRP A 32 4.56 15.67 15.34
C TRP A 32 4.38 17.17 15.08
N ARG A 33 3.36 17.59 14.32
CA ARG A 33 3.08 19.01 14.04
C ARG A 33 2.10 19.55 15.08
N SER A 34 2.62 20.35 16.00
CA SER A 34 1.80 21.29 16.78
C SER A 34 1.81 22.64 16.06
N CYS A 35 0.65 23.15 15.65
CA CYS A 35 0.55 24.46 14.99
C CYS A 35 0.46 25.58 16.04
N PRO A 36 1.49 26.44 16.19
CA PRO A 36 1.36 27.61 17.08
C PRO A 36 0.49 28.67 16.40
N GLY A 37 -0.65 29.02 17.00
CA GLY A 37 -1.48 30.17 16.63
C GLY A 37 -2.69 29.90 15.73
N ILE A 38 -3.01 28.63 15.44
CA ILE A 38 -4.21 28.23 14.69
C ILE A 38 -4.87 27.05 15.42
N ASP A 39 -5.38 27.30 16.63
CA ASP A 39 -5.98 26.25 17.48
C ASP A 39 -7.41 25.84 17.05
N ASP A 40 -8.09 26.62 16.19
CA ASP A 40 -9.52 26.44 15.90
C ASP A 40 -9.86 26.17 14.42
N SER A 41 -8.88 26.03 13.53
CA SER A 41 -9.17 25.66 12.13
C SER A 41 -9.15 24.13 11.96
N SER A 42 -10.31 23.55 11.63
CA SER A 42 -10.44 22.12 11.27
C SER A 42 -9.62 21.71 10.02
N ALA A 43 -9.05 22.68 9.31
CA ALA A 43 -8.02 22.44 8.31
C ALA A 43 -6.65 22.44 9.02
N GLY A 44 -6.02 21.27 9.13
CA GLY A 44 -4.71 21.14 9.75
C GLY A 44 -3.64 22.07 9.14
N CYS A 45 -2.46 22.11 9.77
CA CYS A 45 -1.35 22.96 9.35
C CYS A 45 -1.10 22.90 7.82
N PRO A 46 -0.78 24.03 7.16
CA PRO A 46 -0.46 24.03 5.74
C PRO A 46 0.71 23.07 5.46
N ALA A 47 0.49 22.14 4.53
CA ALA A 47 1.52 21.20 4.09
C ALA A 47 2.67 21.99 3.47
N THR A 48 3.88 21.81 3.99
CA THR A 48 5.06 22.44 3.40
C THR A 48 5.46 21.66 2.14
N SER A 49 6.15 22.31 1.19
CA SER A 49 6.61 21.66 -0.05
C SER A 49 7.43 20.40 0.22
N ARG A 50 8.14 20.35 1.36
CA ARG A 50 8.92 19.18 1.79
C ARG A 50 8.02 18.00 2.19
N ASP A 51 6.91 18.27 2.87
CA ASP A 51 5.95 17.24 3.30
C ASP A 51 5.25 16.62 2.09
N SER A 52 4.87 17.45 1.10
CA SER A 52 4.27 16.97 -0.16
C SER A 52 5.22 16.07 -0.95
N THR A 53 6.52 16.39 -0.93
CA THR A 53 7.54 15.57 -1.61
C THR A 53 7.71 14.22 -0.92
N LEU A 54 7.74 14.20 0.41
CA LEU A 54 7.83 12.96 1.20
C LEU A 54 6.58 12.09 1.03
N LEU A 55 5.39 12.69 1.01
CA LEU A 55 4.14 12.00 0.73
C LEU A 55 4.13 11.39 -0.67
N GLY A 56 4.58 12.14 -1.68
CA GLY A 56 4.72 11.65 -3.05
C GLY A 56 5.68 10.46 -3.15
N PHE A 57 6.80 10.50 -2.42
CA PHE A 57 7.75 9.40 -2.36
C PHE A 57 7.16 8.16 -1.65
N ALA A 58 6.43 8.36 -0.56
CA ALA A 58 5.75 7.27 0.15
C ALA A 58 4.70 6.58 -0.73
N LEU A 59 3.93 7.36 -1.51
CA LEU A 59 3.00 6.86 -2.52
C LEU A 59 3.72 6.08 -3.63
N ALA A 60 4.84 6.58 -4.14
CA ALA A 60 5.63 5.88 -5.16
C ALA A 60 6.14 4.53 -4.65
N VAL A 61 6.63 4.47 -3.40
CA VAL A 61 7.07 3.22 -2.76
C VAL A 61 5.91 2.25 -2.57
N PHE A 62 4.74 2.74 -2.17
CA PHE A 62 3.52 1.94 -2.05
C PHE A 62 3.11 1.31 -3.39
N VAL A 63 3.06 2.12 -4.45
CA VAL A 63 2.75 1.64 -5.82
C VAL A 63 3.79 0.63 -6.30
N ALA A 64 5.07 0.89 -6.08
CA ALA A 64 6.14 -0.05 -6.42
C ALA A 64 5.96 -1.40 -5.71
N GLY A 65 5.57 -1.40 -4.43
CA GLY A 65 5.25 -2.62 -3.68
C GLY A 65 4.09 -3.41 -4.28
N ILE A 66 3.01 -2.73 -4.71
CA ILE A 66 1.86 -3.35 -5.39
C ILE A 66 2.28 -3.97 -6.73
N VAL A 67 3.05 -3.24 -7.54
CA VAL A 67 3.56 -3.75 -8.81
C VAL A 67 4.42 -4.99 -8.59
N LEU A 68 5.29 -4.96 -7.58
CA LEU A 68 6.15 -6.09 -7.26
C LEU A 68 5.33 -7.32 -6.83
N LEU A 69 4.30 -7.14 -6.01
CA LEU A 69 3.40 -8.23 -5.59
C LEU A 69 2.57 -8.77 -6.75
N THR A 70 2.01 -7.92 -7.60
CA THR A 70 1.19 -8.36 -8.75
C THR A 70 2.02 -9.10 -9.80
N VAL A 71 3.27 -8.69 -10.04
CA VAL A 71 4.21 -9.42 -10.92
C VAL A 71 4.65 -10.75 -10.31
N SER A 72 4.79 -10.81 -8.97
CA SER A 72 5.21 -12.02 -8.27
C SER A 72 4.07 -13.05 -8.15
N SER A 73 2.85 -12.57 -7.91
CA SER A 73 1.63 -13.38 -7.83
C SER A 73 1.25 -13.85 -9.23
N ARG A 74 1.44 -15.14 -9.52
CA ARG A 74 0.80 -15.74 -10.69
C ARG A 74 -0.71 -15.65 -10.51
N PRO A 75 -1.49 -15.29 -11.54
CA PRO A 75 -2.94 -15.37 -11.45
C PRO A 75 -3.29 -16.81 -11.10
N VAL A 76 -3.84 -17.03 -9.91
CA VAL A 76 -4.52 -18.27 -9.58
C VAL A 76 -5.67 -18.32 -10.57
N LYS A 77 -5.55 -19.19 -11.58
CA LYS A 77 -6.69 -19.54 -12.42
C LYS A 77 -7.68 -20.18 -11.46
N VAL A 78 -8.70 -19.44 -11.06
CA VAL A 78 -9.86 -19.99 -10.36
C VAL A 78 -10.46 -20.97 -11.36
N SER A 79 -10.30 -22.27 -11.11
CA SER A 79 -10.87 -23.31 -11.96
C SER A 79 -12.37 -23.17 -11.87
N SER A 80 -13.03 -22.94 -13.02
CA SER A 80 -14.49 -22.91 -13.10
C SER A 80 -15.16 -24.23 -12.71
N ASP A 81 -14.38 -25.27 -12.39
CA ASP A 81 -14.84 -26.56 -11.88
C ASP A 81 -15.38 -26.51 -10.44
N GLU A 82 -15.19 -25.41 -9.71
CA GLU A 82 -15.77 -25.19 -8.36
C GLU A 82 -17.10 -24.41 -8.40
N ILE A 83 -17.64 -24.12 -9.59
CA ILE A 83 -19.03 -23.67 -9.74
C ILE A 83 -19.89 -24.92 -9.76
N GLY A 84 -20.51 -25.19 -8.61
CA GLY A 84 -21.24 -26.43 -8.32
C GLY A 84 -22.35 -26.84 -9.32
N PRO A 85 -22.94 -28.03 -9.11
CA PRO A 85 -23.70 -28.82 -10.09
C PRO A 85 -25.07 -28.24 -10.56
N PHE A 86 -25.39 -26.97 -10.27
CA PHE A 86 -26.68 -26.36 -10.60
C PHE A 86 -26.70 -25.71 -11.99
N GLY A 87 -26.20 -26.41 -13.00
CA GLY A 87 -26.01 -25.88 -14.36
C GLY A 87 -26.66 -26.70 -15.47
N LYS A 88 -27.64 -27.55 -15.16
CA LYS A 88 -28.41 -28.25 -16.20
C LYS A 88 -29.87 -28.36 -15.75
N LEU A 89 -30.70 -27.45 -16.24
CA LEU A 89 -32.14 -27.64 -16.36
C LEU A 89 -32.39 -27.93 -17.83
N ASP A 90 -32.99 -29.08 -18.10
CA ASP A 90 -33.46 -29.54 -19.40
C ASP A 90 -34.38 -28.53 -20.11
#